data_AF-A0A925N4M1-F1
#
_entry.id   AF-A0A925N4M1-F1
#
_cell.length_a   1.000
_cell.length_b   1.000
_cell.length_c   1.000
_cell.angle_alpha   90.00
_cell.angle_beta   90.00
_cell.angle_gamma   90.00
#
_symmetry.space_group_name_H-M   'P 1'
#
loop_
_entity.id
_entity.type
_entity.pdbx_description
1 polymer ?
#
loop_
_entity_poly.entity_id
_entity_poly.type
_entity_poly.pdbx_seq_one_letter_code
_entity_poly.pdbx_strand_id
1 'polypeptide(L)'
;MTLSLILLFWCCVGLVAYAYAGYPLMVALISRRFGCEPWQANPADDDACPPLTVVVAAYDEEARIAARIADILAQDYPAERLHVLVVSDGSGDRTAEVAAAAAIDDPRIVVLALPDNGGKAVALNAAMAQVKTDIVAFTDARQRFAPGALRALVAGFADPDVGAVSGELVIDNAMVASADGTADAAPQAVGLYWRMEKRLRGDEARLGWLHGVSGAI
;
A
#
# COMPACT_ATOMS: atom_id res chain seq x y z
N MET A 1 -44.80 20.44 -1.84
CA MET A 1 -43.80 19.80 -2.72
C MET A 1 -42.48 20.56 -2.76
N THR A 2 -42.48 21.89 -2.80
CA THR A 2 -41.27 22.74 -2.86
C THR A 2 -40.43 22.74 -1.58
N LEU A 3 -41.04 22.81 -0.38
CA LEU A 3 -40.29 22.81 0.89
C LEU A 3 -39.52 21.50 1.12
N SER A 4 -40.14 20.35 0.85
CA SER A 4 -39.50 19.04 0.99
C SER A 4 -38.29 18.88 0.07
N LEU A 5 -38.37 19.38 -1.17
CA LEU A 5 -37.24 19.37 -2.11
C LEU A 5 -36.11 20.30 -1.66
N ILE A 6 -36.43 21.47 -1.10
CA ILE A 6 -35.42 22.40 -0.55
C ILE A 6 -34.69 21.76 0.64
N LEU A 7 -35.43 21.12 1.55
CA LEU A 7 -34.83 20.41 2.68
C LEU A 7 -33.94 19.26 2.21
N LEU A 8 -34.41 18.44 1.26
CA LEU A 8 -33.62 17.35 0.69
C LEU A 8 -32.33 17.87 0.05
N PHE A 9 -32.42 18.95 -0.74
CA PHE A 9 -31.25 19.58 -1.36
C PHE A 9 -30.22 20.01 -0.32
N TRP A 10 -30.62 20.74 0.72
CA TRP A 10 -29.71 21.19 1.77
C TRP A 10 -29.17 20.04 2.63
N CYS A 11 -29.95 18.98 2.85
CA CYS A 11 -29.46 17.76 3.47
C CYS A 11 -28.34 17.13 2.64
N CYS A 12 -28.51 17.00 1.32
CA CYS A 12 -27.47 16.48 0.43
C CYS A 12 -26.21 17.36 0.45
N VAL A 13 -26.36 18.69 0.38
CA VAL A 13 -25.24 19.64 0.50
C VAL A 13 -24.52 19.49 1.84
N GLY A 14 -25.29 19.36 2.94
CA GLY A 14 -24.76 19.13 4.27
C GLY A 14 -23.97 17.83 4.40
N LEU A 15 -24.46 16.74 3.79
CA LEU A 15 -23.74 15.45 3.76
C LEU A 15 -22.41 15.55 3.01
N VAL A 16 -22.39 16.24 1.86
CA VAL A 16 -21.15 16.47 1.11
C VAL A 16 -20.17 17.33 1.93
N ALA A 17 -20.65 18.41 2.53
CA ALA A 17 -19.82 19.27 3.39
C ALA A 17 -19.26 18.51 4.61
N TYR A 18 -20.07 17.65 5.21
CA TYR A 18 -19.63 16.78 6.30
C TYR A 18 -18.54 15.81 5.83
N ALA A 19 -18.72 15.12 4.70
CA ALA A 19 -17.75 14.16 4.20
C ALA A 19 -16.36 14.79 3.93
N TYR A 20 -16.31 15.98 3.32
CA TYR A 20 -15.04 16.60 2.93
C TYR A 20 -14.43 17.55 3.97
N ALA A 21 -15.21 18.09 4.90
CA ALA A 21 -14.70 19.04 5.91
C ALA A 21 -15.10 18.67 7.34
N GLY A 22 -16.36 18.29 7.57
CA GLY A 22 -16.86 17.97 8.91
C GLY A 22 -16.17 16.76 9.55
N TYR A 23 -16.09 15.64 8.83
CA TYR A 23 -15.46 14.42 9.29
C TYR A 23 -13.95 14.60 9.52
N PRO A 24 -13.16 15.13 8.56
CA PRO A 24 -11.73 15.36 8.82
C PRO A 24 -11.46 16.31 9.99
N LEU A 25 -12.27 17.36 10.15
CA LEU A 25 -12.14 18.27 11.28
C LEU A 25 -12.47 17.57 12.61
N MET A 26 -13.55 16.78 12.64
CA MET A 26 -13.93 16.00 13.82
C MET A 26 -12.82 15.04 14.22
N VAL A 27 -12.29 14.25 13.27
CA VAL A 27 -11.18 13.31 13.53
C VAL A 27 -9.95 14.06 14.02
N ALA A 28 -9.58 15.19 13.42
CA ALA A 28 -8.45 16.00 13.86
C ALA A 28 -8.62 16.58 15.28
N LEU A 29 -9.84 16.92 15.69
CA LEU A 29 -10.12 17.41 17.05
C LEU A 29 -10.05 16.27 18.07
N ILE A 30 -10.59 15.11 17.73
CA ILE A 30 -10.57 13.90 18.58
C ILE A 30 -9.12 13.38 18.70
N SER A 31 -8.37 13.29 17.59
CA SER A 31 -6.96 12.85 17.56
C SER A 31 -6.07 13.76 18.41
N ARG A 32 -6.30 15.07 18.39
CA ARG A 32 -5.57 16.02 19.24
C ARG A 32 -5.88 15.85 20.73
N ARG A 33 -7.09 15.44 21.07
CA ARG A 33 -7.54 15.33 22.47
C ARG A 33 -7.29 13.96 23.09
N PHE A 34 -7.38 12.89 22.30
CA PHE A 34 -7.37 11.51 22.76
C PHE A 34 -6.39 10.61 22.01
N GLY A 35 -5.76 11.08 20.93
CA GLY A 35 -4.84 10.29 20.14
C GLY A 35 -3.48 10.15 20.81
N CYS A 36 -2.82 9.03 20.50
CA CYS A 36 -1.45 8.77 20.87
C CYS A 36 -0.47 9.71 20.14
N GLU A 37 0.76 9.74 20.64
CA GLU A 37 1.88 10.33 19.89
C GLU A 37 1.98 9.65 18.51
N PRO A 38 2.28 10.40 17.43
CA PRO A 38 2.52 9.82 16.13
C PRO A 38 3.58 8.73 16.24
N TRP A 39 3.28 7.54 15.74
CA TRP A 39 4.24 6.46 15.71
C TRP A 39 5.46 6.89 14.89
N GLN A 40 6.64 6.81 15.51
CA GLN A 40 7.90 7.09 14.84
C GLN A 40 8.49 5.75 14.41
N ALA A 41 8.68 5.60 13.11
CA ALA A 41 9.37 4.45 12.57
C ALA A 41 10.82 4.44 13.06
N ASN A 42 11.11 3.63 14.08
CA ASN A 42 12.45 3.19 14.37
C ASN A 42 12.66 1.88 13.60
N PRO A 43 13.50 1.85 12.55
CA PRO A 43 13.76 0.63 11.81
C PRO A 43 14.14 -0.50 12.76
N ALA A 44 13.50 -1.66 12.61
CA ALA A 44 13.83 -2.82 13.42
C ALA A 44 15.29 -3.24 13.20
N ASP A 45 15.98 -3.57 14.28
CA ASP A 45 17.28 -4.25 14.23
C ASP A 45 17.13 -5.66 13.65
N ASP A 46 18.23 -6.28 13.22
CA ASP A 46 18.22 -7.60 12.56
C ASP A 46 17.52 -8.67 13.41
N ASP A 47 17.78 -8.68 14.71
CA ASP A 47 17.18 -9.63 15.64
C ASP A 47 15.66 -9.44 15.77
N ALA A 48 15.18 -8.22 15.59
CA ALA A 48 13.77 -7.84 15.71
C ALA A 48 12.98 -7.97 14.40
N CYS A 49 13.63 -8.26 13.26
CA CYS A 49 12.97 -8.45 11.98
C CYS A 49 12.33 -9.85 11.89
N PRO A 50 11.00 -10.01 11.92
CA PRO A 50 10.37 -11.32 11.79
C PRO A 50 10.49 -11.88 10.36
N PRO A 51 10.25 -13.18 10.13
CA PRO A 51 10.05 -13.69 8.78
C PRO A 51 8.92 -12.93 8.07
N LEU A 52 9.20 -12.45 6.86
CA LEU A 52 8.31 -11.60 6.06
C LEU A 52 8.18 -12.17 4.64
N THR A 53 6.95 -12.29 4.15
CA THR A 53 6.70 -12.55 2.73
C THR A 53 6.14 -11.30 2.04
N VAL A 54 6.85 -10.80 1.03
CA VAL A 54 6.35 -9.76 0.14
C VAL A 54 5.59 -10.43 -1.00
N VAL A 55 4.28 -10.18 -1.07
CA VAL A 55 3.40 -10.73 -2.10
C VAL A 55 3.20 -9.67 -3.20
N VAL A 56 3.61 -10.02 -4.42
CA VAL A 56 3.45 -9.20 -5.62
C VAL A 56 2.33 -9.79 -6.47
N ALA A 57 1.19 -9.12 -6.58
CA ALA A 57 0.16 -9.48 -7.55
C ALA A 57 0.44 -8.78 -8.89
N ALA A 58 0.55 -9.55 -9.96
CA ALA A 58 0.91 -9.07 -11.29
C ALA A 58 -0.04 -9.61 -12.36
N TYR A 59 -0.39 -8.77 -13.33
CA TYR A 59 -1.15 -9.12 -14.52
C TYR A 59 -0.65 -8.25 -15.67
N ASP A 60 -0.05 -8.87 -16.68
CA ASP A 60 0.58 -8.20 -17.85
C ASP A 60 1.61 -7.12 -17.45
N GLU A 61 2.60 -7.52 -16.64
CA GLU A 61 3.68 -6.68 -16.09
C GLU A 61 5.09 -7.14 -16.53
N GLU A 62 5.25 -7.76 -17.71
CA GLU A 62 6.55 -8.28 -18.19
C GLU A 62 7.67 -7.23 -18.19
N ALA A 63 7.31 -5.96 -18.44
CA ALA A 63 8.24 -4.85 -18.50
C ALA A 63 8.72 -4.38 -17.12
N ARG A 64 8.02 -4.74 -16.03
CA ARG A 64 8.27 -4.19 -14.68
C ARG A 64 8.65 -5.24 -13.66
N ILE A 65 8.17 -6.47 -13.82
CA ILE A 65 8.24 -7.48 -12.76
C ILE A 65 9.67 -7.82 -12.34
N ALA A 66 10.62 -7.88 -13.29
CA ALA A 66 12.03 -8.11 -12.97
C ALA A 66 12.62 -6.98 -12.08
N ALA A 67 12.39 -5.73 -12.46
CA ALA A 67 12.86 -4.58 -11.69
C ALA A 67 12.18 -4.50 -10.32
N ARG A 68 10.91 -4.90 -10.24
CA ARG A 68 10.16 -4.96 -8.98
C ARG A 68 10.75 -5.98 -8.02
N ILE A 69 11.02 -7.20 -8.49
CA ILE A 69 11.66 -8.24 -7.69
C ILE A 69 13.01 -7.76 -7.18
N ALA A 70 13.83 -7.16 -8.06
CA ALA A 70 15.13 -6.60 -7.67
C ALA A 70 15.01 -5.50 -6.61
N ASP A 71 14.05 -4.58 -6.72
CA ASP A 71 13.78 -3.53 -5.72
C ASP A 71 13.44 -4.09 -4.34
N ILE A 72 12.66 -5.18 -4.30
CA ILE A 72 12.29 -5.87 -3.05
C ILE A 72 13.52 -6.56 -2.45
N LEU A 73 14.30 -7.29 -3.25
CA LEU A 73 15.48 -8.01 -2.77
C LEU A 73 16.62 -7.08 -2.35
N ALA A 74 16.62 -5.84 -2.84
CA ALA A 74 17.58 -4.79 -2.46
C ALA A 74 17.21 -4.07 -1.15
N GLN A 75 16.05 -4.39 -0.55
CA GLN A 75 15.70 -3.85 0.76
C GLN A 75 16.70 -4.33 1.81
N ASP A 76 17.07 -3.42 2.71
CA ASP A 76 17.86 -3.75 3.89
C ASP A 76 17.00 -4.57 4.85
N TYR A 77 17.01 -5.89 4.68
CA TYR A 77 16.31 -6.88 5.49
C TYR A 77 17.14 -8.16 5.55
N PRO A 78 17.17 -8.90 6.68
CA PRO A 78 17.90 -10.17 6.76
C PRO A 78 17.47 -11.13 5.65
N ALA A 79 18.42 -11.56 4.81
CA ALA A 79 18.13 -12.26 3.58
C ALA A 79 17.37 -13.57 3.81
N GLU A 80 17.71 -14.29 4.87
CA GLU A 80 17.07 -15.54 5.29
C GLU A 80 15.65 -15.36 5.84
N ARG A 81 15.23 -14.12 6.13
CA ARG A 81 13.91 -13.78 6.66
C ARG A 81 13.02 -13.06 5.64
N LEU A 82 13.57 -12.66 4.49
CA LEU A 82 12.82 -12.03 3.40
C LEU A 82 12.47 -13.05 2.32
N HIS A 83 11.18 -13.24 2.09
CA HIS A 83 10.64 -14.08 1.03
C HIS A 83 9.84 -13.23 0.05
N VAL A 84 9.85 -13.60 -1.23
CA VAL A 84 9.08 -12.92 -2.28
C VAL A 84 8.17 -13.95 -2.95
N LEU A 85 6.87 -13.66 -2.98
CA LEU A 85 5.89 -14.48 -3.67
C LEU A 85 5.25 -13.65 -4.79
N VAL A 86 5.58 -13.99 -6.03
CA VAL A 86 4.99 -13.36 -7.21
C VAL A 86 3.82 -14.19 -7.68
N VAL A 87 2.64 -13.59 -7.77
CA VAL A 87 1.44 -14.21 -8.35
C VAL A 87 1.14 -13.56 -9.68
N SER A 88 1.30 -14.31 -10.77
CA SER A 88 0.88 -13.91 -12.12
C SER A 88 -0.56 -14.38 -12.33
N ASP A 89 -1.50 -13.44 -12.36
CA ASP A 89 -2.95 -13.67 -12.38
C ASP A 89 -3.48 -13.90 -13.80
N GLY A 90 -3.10 -15.01 -14.44
CA GLY A 90 -3.53 -15.33 -15.80
C GLY A 90 -3.02 -14.35 -16.86
N SER A 91 -1.81 -13.82 -16.67
CA SER A 91 -1.16 -12.90 -17.64
C SER A 91 -1.07 -13.52 -19.03
N GLY A 92 -1.34 -12.72 -20.06
CA GLY A 92 -1.22 -13.10 -21.47
C GLY A 92 0.15 -12.81 -22.08
N ASP A 93 0.98 -12.05 -21.37
CA ASP A 93 2.35 -11.71 -21.74
C ASP A 93 3.40 -12.63 -21.06
N ARG A 94 4.67 -12.22 -21.08
CA ARG A 94 5.78 -13.01 -20.50
C ARG A 94 6.00 -12.77 -19.00
N THR A 95 5.05 -12.17 -18.27
CA THR A 95 5.21 -11.85 -16.84
C THR A 95 5.65 -13.05 -16.00
N ALA A 96 4.97 -14.18 -16.17
CA ALA A 96 5.28 -15.40 -15.43
C ALA A 96 6.68 -15.94 -15.78
N GLU A 97 7.06 -15.91 -17.06
CA GLU A 97 8.39 -16.35 -17.51
C GLU A 97 9.51 -15.48 -16.92
N VAL A 98 9.33 -14.15 -16.95
CA VAL A 98 10.30 -13.19 -16.44
C VAL A 98 10.44 -13.33 -14.92
N ALA A 99 9.33 -13.50 -14.19
CA ALA A 99 9.37 -13.76 -12.75
C ALA A 99 10.05 -15.10 -12.43
N ALA A 100 9.73 -16.16 -13.18
CA ALA A 100 10.32 -17.48 -12.99
C ALA A 100 11.83 -17.48 -13.26
N ALA A 101 12.30 -16.72 -14.25
CA ALA A 101 13.73 -16.55 -14.52
C ALA A 101 14.46 -15.92 -13.33
N ALA A 102 13.86 -14.93 -12.66
CA ALA A 102 14.45 -14.34 -11.45
C ALA A 102 14.56 -15.36 -10.30
N ALA A 103 13.62 -16.29 -10.20
CA ALA A 103 13.60 -17.33 -9.16
C ALA A 103 14.64 -18.44 -9.34
N ILE A 104 15.29 -18.55 -10.51
CA ILE A 104 16.31 -19.58 -10.77
C ILE A 104 17.53 -19.38 -9.86
N ASP A 105 17.96 -18.13 -9.69
CA ASP A 105 19.21 -17.78 -9.00
C ASP A 105 18.99 -17.36 -7.53
N ASP A 106 17.74 -17.24 -7.07
CA ASP A 106 17.43 -16.80 -5.70
C ASP A 106 16.31 -17.65 -5.06
N PRO A 107 16.63 -18.48 -4.06
CA PRO A 107 15.66 -19.38 -3.42
C PRO A 107 14.61 -18.64 -2.58
N ARG A 108 14.75 -17.32 -2.37
CA ARG A 108 13.76 -16.51 -1.66
C ARG A 108 12.51 -16.25 -2.49
N ILE A 109 12.59 -16.43 -3.81
CA ILE A 109 11.51 -16.11 -4.74
C ILE A 109 10.70 -17.37 -5.04
N VAL A 110 9.38 -17.25 -4.90
CA VAL A 110 8.41 -18.23 -5.34
C VAL A 110 7.48 -17.58 -6.36
N VAL A 111 7.18 -18.27 -7.45
CA VAL A 111 6.29 -17.79 -8.50
C VAL A 111 5.09 -18.71 -8.61
N LEU A 112 3.89 -18.12 -8.51
CA LEU A 112 2.62 -18.77 -8.74
C LEU A 112 1.99 -18.20 -10.01
N ALA A 113 1.95 -18.98 -11.08
CA ALA A 113 1.20 -18.64 -12.28
C ALA A 113 -0.21 -19.23 -12.18
N LEU A 114 -1.22 -18.37 -12.13
CA LEU A 114 -2.62 -18.78 -12.19
C LEU A 114 -3.02 -18.96 -13.67
N PRO A 115 -3.87 -19.95 -13.99
CA PRO A 115 -4.24 -20.25 -15.37
C PRO A 115 -5.17 -19.19 -15.98
N ASP A 116 -6.05 -18.59 -15.17
CA ASP A 116 -7.06 -17.63 -15.61
C ASP A 116 -6.97 -16.36 -14.76
N ASN A 117 -7.27 -15.21 -15.35
CA ASN A 117 -7.36 -13.93 -14.63
C ASN A 117 -8.62 -13.91 -13.76
N GLY A 118 -8.42 -14.04 -12.45
CA GLY A 118 -9.48 -13.97 -11.44
C GLY A 118 -9.58 -12.61 -10.75
N GLY A 119 -8.67 -11.68 -11.07
CA GLY A 119 -8.50 -10.40 -10.43
C GLY A 119 -7.67 -10.46 -9.14
N LYS A 120 -7.21 -9.28 -8.69
CA LYS A 120 -6.28 -9.13 -7.56
C LYS A 120 -6.69 -9.88 -6.30
N ALA A 121 -7.98 -9.90 -5.95
CA ALA A 121 -8.43 -10.61 -4.74
C ALA A 121 -8.22 -12.12 -4.83
N VAL A 122 -8.46 -12.72 -6.01
CA VAL A 122 -8.21 -14.15 -6.25
C VAL A 122 -6.71 -14.44 -6.21
N ALA A 123 -5.91 -13.60 -6.85
CA ALA A 123 -4.45 -13.71 -6.83
C ALA A 123 -3.88 -13.65 -5.40
N LEU A 124 -4.33 -12.68 -4.60
CA LEU A 124 -3.89 -12.55 -3.20
C LEU A 124 -4.35 -13.72 -2.33
N ASN A 125 -5.59 -14.21 -2.50
CA ASN A 125 -6.08 -15.38 -1.77
C ASN A 125 -5.26 -16.64 -2.12
N ALA A 126 -4.92 -16.83 -3.40
CA ALA A 126 -4.04 -17.92 -3.83
C ALA A 126 -2.63 -17.78 -3.24
N ALA A 127 -2.12 -16.55 -3.13
CA ALA A 127 -0.84 -16.25 -2.47
C ALA A 127 -0.86 -16.68 -1.00
N MET A 128 -1.90 -16.26 -0.26
CA MET A 128 -2.03 -16.51 1.18
C MET A 128 -2.08 -18.00 1.53
N ALA A 129 -2.55 -18.86 0.63
CA ALA A 129 -2.50 -20.31 0.80
C ALA A 129 -1.07 -20.89 0.81
N GLN A 130 -0.08 -20.14 0.33
CA GLN A 130 1.34 -20.56 0.28
C GLN A 130 2.23 -19.86 1.31
N VAL A 131 1.79 -18.70 1.83
CA VAL A 131 2.53 -17.94 2.83
C VAL A 131 2.69 -18.76 4.11
N LYS A 132 3.90 -18.75 4.67
CA LYS A 132 4.25 -19.42 5.94
C LYS A 132 4.86 -18.49 6.98
N THR A 133 5.05 -17.23 6.62
CA THR A 133 5.65 -16.20 7.47
C THR A 133 4.60 -15.55 8.35
N ASP A 134 5.05 -14.97 9.45
CA ASP A 134 4.17 -14.30 10.41
C ASP A 134 3.64 -12.97 9.87
N ILE A 135 4.43 -12.30 9.02
CA ILE A 135 4.07 -11.02 8.41
C ILE A 135 4.02 -11.13 6.89
N VAL A 136 3.01 -10.49 6.31
CA VAL A 136 2.83 -10.37 4.86
C VAL A 136 2.78 -8.90 4.46
N ALA A 137 3.61 -8.53 3.48
CA ALA A 137 3.53 -7.23 2.83
C ALA A 137 2.94 -7.39 1.43
N PHE A 138 1.75 -6.83 1.21
CA PHE A 138 1.13 -6.81 -0.11
C PHE A 138 1.63 -5.63 -0.93
N THR A 139 1.99 -5.85 -2.19
CA THR A 139 2.42 -4.81 -3.13
C THR A 139 1.94 -5.08 -4.55
N ASP A 140 1.90 -4.02 -5.37
CA ASP A 140 1.80 -4.16 -6.82
C ASP A 140 3.18 -4.25 -7.50
N ALA A 141 3.17 -4.45 -8.82
CA ALA A 141 4.37 -4.53 -9.65
C ALA A 141 4.93 -3.16 -10.08
N ARG A 142 4.24 -2.05 -9.81
CA ARG A 142 4.57 -0.72 -10.34
C ARG A 142 5.36 0.15 -9.36
N GLN A 143 5.14 -0.05 -8.07
CA GLN A 143 5.71 0.82 -7.03
C GLN A 143 7.12 0.40 -6.64
N ARG A 144 7.88 1.37 -6.12
CA ARG A 144 9.21 1.16 -5.56
C ARG A 144 9.16 1.43 -4.08
N PHE A 145 9.89 0.63 -3.31
CA PHE A 145 10.00 0.85 -1.88
C PHE A 145 11.13 1.83 -1.58
N ALA A 146 10.87 2.76 -0.66
CA ALA A 146 11.94 3.57 -0.10
C ALA A 146 12.96 2.67 0.62
N PRO A 147 14.26 3.02 0.65
CA PRO A 147 15.23 2.28 1.45
C PRO A 147 14.79 2.16 2.91
N GLY A 148 14.83 0.94 3.46
CA GLY A 148 14.42 0.66 4.84
C GLY A 148 12.91 0.59 5.07
N ALA A 149 12.08 0.66 4.02
CA ALA A 149 10.62 0.62 4.15
C ALA A 149 10.14 -0.65 4.85
N LEU A 150 10.71 -1.82 4.53
CA LEU A 150 10.31 -3.08 5.16
C LEU A 150 10.62 -3.09 6.66
N ARG A 151 11.81 -2.63 7.08
CA ARG A 151 12.18 -2.51 8.50
C ARG A 151 11.28 -1.55 9.25
N ALA A 152 10.93 -0.42 8.63
CA ALA A 152 9.99 0.51 9.21
C ALA A 152 8.63 -0.16 9.41
N LEU A 153 8.08 -0.81 8.38
CA LEU A 153 6.78 -1.48 8.50
C LEU A 153 6.74 -2.54 9.60
N VAL A 154 7.74 -3.42 9.66
CA VAL A 154 7.73 -4.50 10.64
C VAL A 154 7.91 -3.99 12.07
N ALA A 155 8.56 -2.84 12.27
CA ALA A 155 8.71 -2.22 13.59
C ALA A 155 7.35 -1.82 14.21
N GLY A 156 6.32 -1.59 13.40
CA GLY A 156 4.96 -1.33 13.91
C GLY A 156 4.34 -2.54 14.63
N PHE A 157 4.78 -3.76 14.30
CA PHE A 157 4.30 -5.00 14.94
C PHE A 157 5.06 -5.36 16.23
N ALA A 158 5.97 -4.49 16.70
CA ALA A 158 6.55 -4.61 18.04
C ALA A 158 5.51 -4.45 19.15
N ASP A 159 4.42 -3.73 18.86
CA ASP A 159 3.23 -3.68 19.69
C ASP A 159 2.29 -4.85 19.32
N PRO A 160 2.01 -5.80 20.24
CA PRO A 160 1.17 -6.96 19.95
C PRO A 160 -0.30 -6.62 19.66
N ASP A 161 -0.76 -5.40 19.98
CA ASP A 161 -2.12 -4.95 19.66
C ASP A 161 -2.24 -4.45 18.21
N VAL A 162 -1.12 -4.30 17.48
CA VAL A 162 -1.10 -3.84 16.09
C VAL A 162 -1.30 -5.01 15.12
N GLY A 163 -2.48 -5.07 14.50
CA GLY A 163 -2.81 -6.09 13.49
C GLY A 163 -2.44 -5.74 12.04
N ALA A 164 -2.21 -4.47 11.73
CA ALA A 164 -1.87 -4.04 10.37
C ALA A 164 -1.10 -2.72 10.38
N VAL A 165 -0.15 -2.59 9.45
CA VAL A 165 0.66 -1.39 9.24
C VAL A 165 0.61 -1.03 7.75
N SER A 166 0.63 0.26 7.43
CA SER A 166 0.69 0.75 6.05
C SER A 166 1.76 1.83 5.94
N GLY A 167 2.45 1.86 4.81
CA GLY A 167 3.42 2.90 4.49
C GLY A 167 2.75 4.15 3.95
N GLU A 168 3.54 5.22 3.86
CA GLU A 168 3.09 6.48 3.27
C GLU A 168 3.34 6.46 1.76
N LEU A 169 2.28 6.35 0.96
CA LEU A 169 2.41 6.51 -0.49
C LEU A 169 2.88 7.94 -0.85
N VAL A 170 4.07 8.03 -1.43
CA VAL A 170 4.63 9.28 -1.96
C VAL A 170 4.48 9.31 -3.47
N ILE A 171 3.73 10.29 -3.98
CA ILE A 171 3.58 10.51 -5.41
C ILE A 171 4.77 11.34 -5.88
N ASP A 172 5.61 10.74 -6.72
CA ASP A 172 6.72 11.43 -7.36
C ASP A 172 6.21 12.29 -8.53
N ASN A 173 6.05 13.59 -8.26
CA ASN A 173 5.57 14.56 -9.25
C ASN A 173 6.49 14.68 -10.48
N ALA A 174 7.78 14.34 -10.37
CA ALA A 174 8.71 14.37 -11.50
C ALA A 174 8.41 13.25 -12.52
N MET A 175 7.95 12.09 -12.05
CA MET A 175 7.51 10.98 -12.88
C MET A 175 6.17 11.27 -13.57
N VAL A 176 5.24 11.97 -12.90
CA VAL A 176 3.94 12.35 -13.47
C VAL A 176 4.09 13.33 -14.64
N ALA A 177 5.05 14.27 -14.55
CA ALA A 177 5.31 15.23 -15.62
C ALA A 177 5.87 14.59 -16.90
N SER A 178 6.51 13.42 -16.78
CA SER A 178 7.19 12.74 -17.89
C SER A 178 6.28 11.77 -18.66
N ALA A 179 5.14 11.37 -18.08
CA ALA A 179 4.21 10.41 -18.69
C ALA A 179 3.12 11.06 -19.59
N ASP A 180 2.64 12.26 -19.23
CA ASP A 180 1.42 12.81 -19.88
C ASP A 180 1.61 14.06 -20.73
N GLY A 181 2.82 14.64 -20.84
CA GLY A 181 3.10 15.78 -21.75
C GLY A 181 2.23 17.03 -21.57
N THR A 182 1.35 17.05 -20.57
CA THR A 182 0.37 18.09 -20.28
C THR A 182 0.62 18.57 -18.85
N ALA A 183 1.65 19.39 -18.71
CA ALA A 183 1.71 20.32 -17.61
C ALA A 183 0.47 21.23 -17.70
N ASP A 184 -0.26 21.43 -16.60
CA ASP A 184 -0.78 22.75 -16.19
C ASP A 184 -2.09 22.76 -15.36
N ALA A 185 -2.73 21.63 -15.03
CA ALA A 185 -3.91 21.71 -14.13
C ALA A 185 -4.15 20.54 -13.15
N ALA A 186 -3.79 19.31 -13.51
CA ALA A 186 -3.98 18.13 -12.65
C ALA A 186 -3.08 18.04 -11.38
N PRO A 187 -1.82 18.53 -11.36
CA PRO A 187 -0.91 18.27 -10.23
C PRO A 187 -1.34 18.89 -8.88
N GLN A 188 -2.04 20.05 -8.91
CA GLN A 188 -2.34 20.81 -7.70
C GLN A 188 -3.58 20.30 -6.95
N ALA A 189 -4.62 19.89 -7.68
CA ALA A 189 -5.84 19.34 -7.09
C ALA A 189 -5.60 17.94 -6.51
N VAL A 190 -4.83 17.09 -7.21
CA VAL A 190 -4.32 15.83 -6.68
C VAL A 190 -3.51 16.11 -5.41
N GLY A 191 -2.65 17.13 -5.42
CA GLY A 191 -1.84 17.50 -4.26
C GLY A 191 -2.64 17.99 -3.04
N LEU A 192 -3.73 18.74 -3.19
CA LEU A 192 -4.55 19.19 -2.05
C LEU A 192 -5.38 18.05 -1.48
N TYR A 193 -6.10 17.32 -2.33
CA TYR A 193 -6.88 16.16 -1.92
C TYR A 193 -6.00 15.13 -1.21
N TRP A 194 -4.84 14.81 -1.80
CA TRP A 194 -3.89 13.87 -1.23
C TRP A 194 -3.30 14.33 0.10
N ARG A 195 -2.99 15.62 0.24
CA ARG A 195 -2.55 16.19 1.54
C ARG A 195 -3.63 16.10 2.61
N MET A 196 -4.89 16.34 2.24
CA MET A 196 -6.02 16.18 3.15
C MET A 196 -6.18 14.72 3.57
N GLU A 197 -6.15 13.78 2.62
CA GLU A 197 -6.26 12.35 2.87
C GLU A 197 -5.12 11.83 3.75
N LYS A 198 -3.87 12.23 3.46
CA LYS A 198 -2.70 11.90 4.29
C LYS A 198 -2.84 12.38 5.72
N ARG A 199 -3.27 13.63 5.90
CA ARG A 199 -3.49 14.19 7.24
C ARG A 199 -4.59 13.44 7.98
N LEU A 200 -5.70 13.15 7.31
CA LEU A 200 -6.80 12.38 7.89
C LEU A 200 -6.32 11.00 8.35
N ARG A 201 -5.60 10.25 7.49
CA ARG A 201 -5.04 8.94 7.85
C ARG A 201 -4.08 9.03 9.03
N GLY A 202 -3.27 10.08 9.11
CA GLY A 202 -2.40 10.33 10.27
C GLY A 202 -3.19 10.59 11.56
N ASP A 203 -4.25 11.39 11.49
CA ASP A 203 -5.13 11.64 12.63
C ASP A 203 -5.92 10.39 13.06
N GLU A 204 -6.35 9.56 12.10
CA GLU A 204 -6.97 8.25 12.34
C GLU A 204 -5.97 7.27 12.99
N ALA A 205 -4.74 7.16 12.46
CA ALA A 205 -3.69 6.31 13.00
C ALA A 205 -3.36 6.64 14.46
N ARG A 206 -3.37 7.92 14.84
CA ARG A 206 -3.19 8.35 16.24
C ARG A 206 -4.30 7.86 17.17
N LEU A 207 -5.50 7.60 16.65
CA LEU A 207 -6.60 7.02 17.39
C LEU A 207 -6.55 5.48 17.43
N GLY A 208 -5.53 4.87 16.80
CA GLY A 208 -5.40 3.42 16.67
C GLY A 208 -6.37 2.81 15.64
N TRP A 209 -7.03 3.63 14.83
CA TRP A 209 -8.02 3.19 13.86
C TRP A 209 -7.57 3.58 12.46
N LEU A 210 -7.65 2.68 11.50
CA LEU A 210 -7.42 3.00 10.09
C LEU A 210 -8.60 2.46 9.30
N HIS A 211 -9.23 3.31 8.50
CA HIS A 211 -10.34 2.87 7.65
C HIS A 211 -9.88 1.88 6.56
N GLY A 212 -8.60 1.92 6.20
CA GLY A 212 -7.98 0.96 5.31
C GLY A 212 -6.46 1.08 5.30
N VAL A 213 -5.80 -0.01 4.92
CA VAL A 213 -4.36 -0.06 4.68
C VAL A 213 -4.09 -0.11 3.19
N SER A 214 -3.08 0.63 2.76
CA SER A 214 -2.59 0.65 1.39
C SER A 214 -1.50 -0.41 1.23
N GLY A 215 -1.63 -1.25 0.20
CA GLY A 215 -0.51 -2.07 -0.31
C GLY A 215 0.48 -1.27 -1.16
N ALA A 216 0.21 0.02 -1.33
CA ALA A 216 1.12 0.98 -1.93
C ALA A 216 1.83 1.74 -0.84
N ILE A 217 3.14 1.53 -0.75
CA ILE A 217 4.04 2.10 0.26
C ILE A 217 5.24 2.76 -0.41
#